data_AF-A0A376B177-F1
#
_entry.id   AF-A0A376B177-F1
#
_cell.length_a   1.000
_cell.length_b   1.000
_cell.length_c   1.000
_cell.angle_alpha   90.00
_cell.angle_beta   90.00
_cell.angle_gamma   90.00
#
_symmetry.space_group_name_H-M   'P 1'
#
loop_
_entity.id
_entity.type
_entity.pdbx_description
1 polymer ?
#
loop_
_entity_poly.entity_id
_entity_poly.type
_entity_poly.pdbx_seq_one_letter_code
_entity_poly.pdbx_strand_id
1 'polypeptide(L)'
;MYIKMFRQAVRSISTKVYPVDKAAGEAFRHHLEATTAHAKETTALWRKITFFVAFPAIALAAVNTYFIEAEHAEHREHLKHVKDEDWPKDYEFQNIRSKPFFWGDGDKTLFWNPVINRHIVRDE
;
A
#
# COMPACT_ATOMS: atom_id res chain seq x y z
N MET A 1 55.22 24.25 44.28
CA MET A 1 55.46 25.22 43.19
C MET A 1 55.71 24.44 41.90
N TYR A 2 54.70 23.70 41.41
CA TYR A 2 53.81 24.05 40.29
C TYR A 2 54.52 24.40 38.95
N ILE A 3 54.16 23.62 37.93
CA ILE A 3 54.22 23.86 36.47
C ILE A 3 55.53 23.54 35.74
N LYS A 4 55.43 22.52 34.86
CA LYS A 4 56.01 22.33 33.50
C LYS A 4 56.36 20.84 33.37
N MET A 5 55.90 20.07 32.41
CA MET A 5 55.31 20.32 31.10
C MET A 5 54.52 19.06 30.75
N PHE A 6 53.20 19.16 30.63
CA PHE A 6 52.45 18.18 29.84
C PHE A 6 52.89 18.38 28.38
N ARG A 7 53.77 17.51 27.87
CA ARG A 7 54.02 17.42 26.43
C ARG A 7 52.72 16.95 25.78
N GLN A 8 51.94 17.89 25.26
CA GLN A 8 50.86 17.59 24.33
C GLN A 8 51.47 16.81 23.16
N ALA A 9 51.14 15.54 23.07
CA ALA A 9 51.32 14.77 21.86
C ALA A 9 50.39 15.37 20.80
N VAL A 10 50.92 16.26 19.97
CA VAL A 10 50.24 16.63 18.72
C VAL A 10 50.32 15.41 17.83
N ARG A 11 49.32 14.51 17.94
CA ARG A 11 49.06 13.53 16.90
C ARG A 11 48.70 14.36 15.67
N SER A 12 49.63 14.44 14.72
CA SER A 12 49.36 14.93 13.37
C SER A 12 48.10 14.21 12.88
N ILE A 13 46.99 14.94 12.79
CA ILE A 13 45.83 14.48 12.03
C ILE A 13 46.32 14.52 10.59
N SER A 14 46.75 13.37 10.08
CA SER A 14 46.99 13.19 8.66
C SER A 14 45.63 13.29 7.98
N THR A 15 45.24 14.53 7.65
CA THR A 15 44.18 14.76 6.69
C THR A 15 44.70 14.18 5.39
N LYS A 16 44.17 13.03 4.96
CA LYS A 16 44.41 12.56 3.59
C LYS A 16 43.87 13.65 2.66
N VAL A 17 44.76 14.50 2.17
CA VAL A 17 44.44 15.48 1.14
C VAL A 17 44.41 14.69 -0.15
N TYR A 18 43.20 14.35 -0.60
CA TYR A 18 43.03 13.76 -1.92
C TYR A 18 43.28 14.85 -2.96
N PRO A 19 44.03 14.57 -4.04
CA PRO A 19 44.19 15.54 -5.11
C PRO A 19 42.82 15.87 -5.71
N VAL A 20 42.57 17.16 -5.94
CA VAL A 20 41.32 17.61 -6.58
C VAL A 20 41.33 17.17 -8.04
N ASP A 21 40.50 16.19 -8.37
CA ASP A 21 40.29 15.75 -9.75
C ASP A 21 39.19 16.60 -10.40
N LYS A 22 39.61 17.58 -11.19
CA LYS A 22 38.70 18.47 -11.93
C LYS A 22 37.96 17.73 -13.03
N ALA A 23 38.59 16.75 -13.68
CA ALA A 23 37.98 15.99 -14.78
C ALA A 23 36.84 15.10 -14.26
N ALA A 24 37.05 14.44 -13.11
CA ALA A 24 35.97 13.70 -12.44
C ALA A 24 34.81 14.62 -12.02
N GLY A 25 35.12 15.83 -11.55
CA GLY A 25 34.11 16.85 -11.22
C GLY A 25 33.29 17.32 -12.43
N GLU A 26 33.93 17.54 -13.57
CA GLU A 26 33.27 17.93 -14.83
C GLU A 26 32.43 16.79 -15.41
N ALA A 27 32.95 15.56 -15.41
CA ALA A 27 32.21 14.37 -15.83
C ALA A 27 30.93 14.18 -14.99
N PHE A 28 31.01 14.40 -13.67
CA PHE A 28 29.85 14.34 -12.79
C PHE A 28 28.81 15.43 -13.12
N ARG A 29 29.24 16.67 -13.40
CA ARG A 29 28.31 17.75 -13.82
C ARG A 29 27.59 17.39 -15.12
N HIS A 30 28.32 16.90 -16.12
CA HIS A 30 27.73 16.47 -17.39
C HIS A 30 26.75 15.30 -17.19
N HIS A 31 27.08 14.34 -16.32
CA HIS A 31 26.17 13.25 -15.98
C HIS A 31 24.87 13.76 -15.35
N LEU A 32 24.94 14.75 -14.45
CA LEU A 32 23.75 15.36 -13.84
C LEU A 32 22.90 16.10 -14.87
N GLU A 33 23.51 16.87 -15.77
CA GLU A 33 22.81 17.56 -16.85
C GLU A 33 22.11 16.56 -17.79
N ALA A 34 22.83 15.52 -18.22
CA ALA A 34 22.28 14.45 -19.05
C ALA A 34 21.12 13.72 -18.37
N THR A 35 21.27 13.37 -17.08
CA THR A 35 20.22 12.73 -16.27
C THR A 35 18.99 13.62 -16.16
N THR A 36 19.19 14.93 -15.94
CA THR A 36 18.10 15.90 -15.82
C THR A 36 17.33 16.05 -17.13
N ALA A 37 18.05 16.12 -18.25
CA ALA A 37 17.45 16.17 -19.59
C ALA A 37 16.66 14.88 -19.89
N HIS A 38 17.25 13.71 -19.65
CA HIS A 38 16.59 12.42 -19.84
C HIS A 38 15.33 12.29 -18.96
N ALA A 39 15.40 12.72 -17.70
CA ALA A 39 14.26 12.70 -16.79
C ALA A 39 13.11 13.57 -17.31
N LYS A 40 13.40 14.77 -17.83
CA LYS A 40 12.37 15.66 -18.40
C LYS A 40 11.63 15.00 -19.56
N GLU A 41 12.35 14.35 -20.47
CA GLU A 41 11.76 13.63 -21.61
C GLU A 41 10.94 12.41 -21.15
N THR A 42 11.50 11.62 -20.23
CA THR A 42 10.86 10.44 -19.64
C THR A 42 9.56 10.82 -18.91
N THR A 43 9.57 11.90 -18.12
CA THR A 43 8.37 12.40 -17.45
C THR A 43 7.29 12.82 -18.45
N ALA A 44 7.67 13.47 -19.55
CA ALA A 44 6.72 13.87 -20.59
C ALA A 44 6.09 12.64 -21.28
N LEU A 45 6.87 11.58 -21.52
CA LEU A 45 6.39 10.31 -22.07
C LEU A 45 5.39 9.63 -21.11
N TRP A 46 5.76 9.45 -19.84
CA TRP A 46 4.88 8.78 -18.86
C TRP A 46 3.60 9.56 -18.61
N ARG A 47 3.67 10.89 -18.60
CA ARG A 47 2.47 11.73 -18.52
C ARG A 47 1.50 11.42 -19.66
N LYS A 48 2.00 11.30 -20.90
CA LYS A 48 1.16 10.93 -22.05
C LYS A 48 0.56 9.53 -21.87
N ILE A 49 1.35 8.54 -21.45
CA ILE A 49 0.84 7.18 -21.21
C ILE A 49 -0.26 7.19 -20.14
N THR A 50 -0.08 7.91 -19.03
CA THR A 50 -1.10 8.05 -18.00
C THR A 50 -2.40 8.62 -18.56
N PHE A 51 -2.33 9.73 -19.31
CA PHE A 51 -3.54 10.38 -19.84
C PHE A 51 -4.20 9.62 -20.99
N PHE A 52 -3.43 9.03 -21.90
CA PHE A 52 -3.94 8.43 -23.13
C PHE A 52 -4.12 6.92 -23.07
N VAL A 53 -3.59 6.25 -22.03
CA VAL A 53 -3.71 4.80 -21.86
C VAL A 53 -4.34 4.48 -20.51
N ALA A 54 -3.74 4.92 -19.41
CA ALA A 54 -4.20 4.53 -18.08
C ALA A 54 -5.61 5.04 -17.76
N PHE A 55 -5.90 6.33 -17.99
CA PHE A 55 -7.25 6.86 -17.75
C PHE A 55 -8.32 6.22 -18.64
N PRO A 56 -8.14 6.06 -19.97
CA PRO A 56 -9.10 5.32 -20.78
C PRO A 56 -9.29 3.87 -20.31
N ALA A 57 -8.21 3.16 -19.94
CA ALA A 57 -8.31 1.80 -19.42
C ALA A 57 -9.11 1.74 -18.11
N ILE A 58 -8.86 2.66 -17.18
CA ILE A 58 -9.61 2.76 -15.92
C ILE A 58 -11.07 3.11 -16.20
N ALA A 59 -11.36 4.01 -17.14
CA ALA A 59 -12.74 4.37 -17.49
C ALA A 59 -13.52 3.16 -18.02
N LEU A 60 -12.91 2.38 -18.92
CA LEU A 60 -13.53 1.16 -19.45
C LEU A 60 -13.75 0.11 -18.35
N ALA A 61 -12.75 -0.12 -17.50
CA ALA A 61 -12.87 -1.03 -16.36
C ALA A 61 -13.96 -0.57 -15.38
N ALA A 62 -14.03 0.73 -15.08
CA ALA A 62 -15.02 1.29 -14.18
C ALA A 62 -16.44 1.11 -14.70
N VAL A 63 -16.67 1.30 -16.01
CA VAL A 63 -17.99 1.03 -16.62
C VAL A 63 -18.36 -0.45 -16.49
N ASN A 64 -17.43 -1.36 -16.78
CA ASN A 64 -17.67 -2.79 -16.64
C ASN A 64 -17.99 -3.19 -15.19
N THR A 65 -17.16 -2.74 -14.24
CA THR A 65 -17.36 -3.02 -12.81
C THR A 65 -18.66 -2.38 -12.30
N TYR A 66 -19.05 -1.21 -12.79
CA TYR A 66 -20.30 -0.57 -12.41
C TYR A 66 -21.52 -1.42 -12.75
N PHE A 67 -21.59 -1.98 -13.95
CA PHE A 67 -22.72 -2.84 -14.34
C PHE A 67 -22.78 -4.12 -13.51
N ILE A 68 -21.65 -4.79 -13.32
CA ILE A 68 -21.57 -6.00 -12.49
C ILE A 68 -21.93 -5.69 -11.03
N GLU A 69 -21.46 -4.57 -10.50
CA GLU A 69 -21.75 -4.20 -9.11
C GLU A 69 -23.20 -3.76 -8.90
N ALA A 70 -23.86 -3.21 -9.93
CA ALA A 70 -25.29 -2.93 -9.90
C ALA A 70 -26.10 -4.23 -9.75
N GLU A 71 -25.77 -5.26 -10.54
CA GLU A 71 -26.39 -6.61 -10.41
C GLU A 71 -26.12 -7.22 -9.02
N HIS A 72 -24.89 -7.11 -8.50
CA HIS A 72 -24.60 -7.56 -7.14
C HIS A 72 -25.35 -6.77 -6.08
N ALA A 73 -25.56 -5.46 -6.27
CA ALA A 73 -26.33 -4.63 -5.35
C ALA A 73 -27.79 -5.10 -5.30
N GLU A 74 -28.42 -5.32 -6.46
CA GLU A 74 -29.78 -5.88 -6.54
C GLU A 74 -29.85 -7.27 -5.89
N HIS A 75 -28.88 -8.15 -6.14
CA HIS A 75 -28.82 -9.47 -5.50
C HIS A 75 -28.72 -9.37 -3.98
N ARG A 76 -27.91 -8.45 -3.45
CA ARG A 76 -27.82 -8.21 -1.99
C ARG A 76 -29.14 -7.68 -1.44
N GLU A 77 -29.84 -6.79 -2.15
CA GLU A 77 -31.18 -6.34 -1.73
C GLU A 77 -32.16 -7.52 -1.68
N HIS A 78 -32.16 -8.42 -2.67
CA HIS A 78 -32.99 -9.63 -2.62
C HIS A 78 -32.66 -10.51 -1.41
N LEU A 79 -31.37 -10.75 -1.14
CA LEU A 79 -30.93 -11.54 0.01
C LEU A 79 -31.39 -10.95 1.35
N LYS A 80 -31.45 -9.62 1.51
CA LYS A 80 -31.94 -8.98 2.76
C LYS A 80 -33.33 -9.43 3.16
N HIS A 81 -34.19 -9.75 2.18
CA HIS A 81 -35.58 -10.12 2.42
C HIS A 81 -35.76 -11.64 2.64
N VAL A 82 -34.72 -12.44 2.41
CA VAL A 82 -34.72 -13.88 2.73
C VAL A 82 -34.73 -14.03 4.25
N LYS A 83 -35.67 -14.82 4.76
CA LYS A 83 -35.77 -15.12 6.20
C LYS A 83 -34.65 -16.05 6.62
N ASP A 84 -34.23 -15.93 7.88
CA ASP A 84 -33.16 -16.78 8.43
C ASP A 84 -33.53 -18.28 8.41
N GLU A 85 -34.81 -18.62 8.55
CA GLU A 85 -35.31 -19.99 8.42
C GLU A 85 -34.97 -20.61 7.06
N ASP A 86 -35.11 -19.83 5.99
CA ASP A 86 -34.87 -20.22 4.59
C ASP A 86 -33.39 -20.11 4.17
N TRP A 87 -32.52 -19.53 5.03
CA TRP A 87 -31.10 -19.44 4.76
C TRP A 87 -30.47 -20.84 4.77
N PRO A 88 -29.48 -21.16 3.90
CA PRO A 88 -28.81 -22.45 3.94
C PRO A 88 -28.18 -22.73 5.32
N LYS A 89 -28.23 -23.99 5.79
CA LYS A 89 -27.51 -24.38 7.02
C LYS A 89 -26.01 -24.31 6.74
N ASP A 90 -25.28 -23.60 7.58
CA ASP A 90 -23.81 -23.50 7.50
C ASP A 90 -23.18 -24.89 7.66
N TYR A 91 -22.08 -25.13 6.94
CA TYR A 91 -21.27 -26.31 7.17
C TYR A 91 -20.48 -26.17 8.48
N GLU A 92 -20.06 -27.30 9.08
CA GLU A 92 -19.34 -27.32 10.37
C GLU A 92 -18.05 -26.48 10.38
N PHE A 93 -17.43 -26.28 9.21
CA PHE A 93 -16.21 -25.48 9.08
C PHE A 93 -16.47 -23.98 8.84
N GLN A 94 -17.72 -23.59 8.58
CA GLN A 94 -18.11 -22.20 8.42
C GLN A 94 -18.48 -21.59 9.78
N ASN A 95 -18.28 -20.28 9.92
CA ASN A 95 -18.61 -19.53 11.13
C ASN A 95 -18.08 -20.10 12.47
N ILE A 96 -17.01 -20.91 12.46
CA ILE A 96 -16.40 -21.44 13.70
C ILE A 96 -15.96 -20.30 14.62
N ARG A 97 -16.24 -20.45 15.93
CA ARG A 97 -15.72 -19.60 17.01
C ARG A 97 -15.19 -20.47 18.16
N SER A 98 -13.87 -20.67 18.22
CA SER A 98 -13.25 -21.39 19.35
C SER A 98 -13.18 -20.53 20.64
N LYS A 99 -13.06 -19.22 20.47
CA LYS A 99 -13.18 -18.20 21.53
C LYS A 99 -13.93 -17.00 20.95
N PRO A 100 -14.83 -16.35 21.70
CA PRO A 100 -15.47 -15.13 21.25
C PRO A 100 -14.45 -14.03 20.98
N PHE A 101 -14.72 -13.16 20.01
CA PHE A 101 -13.97 -11.93 19.84
C PHE A 101 -14.07 -11.06 21.09
N PHE A 102 -13.04 -10.26 21.35
CA PHE A 102 -12.98 -9.40 22.55
C PHE A 102 -13.76 -8.08 22.41
N TRP A 103 -14.55 -7.93 21.34
CA TRP A 103 -15.37 -6.74 21.06
C TRP A 103 -16.79 -7.15 20.66
N GLY A 104 -17.71 -6.17 20.74
CA GLY A 104 -19.10 -6.36 20.34
C GLY A 104 -19.77 -7.48 21.14
N ASP A 105 -20.47 -8.36 20.44
CA ASP A 105 -21.10 -9.57 20.98
C ASP A 105 -20.18 -10.80 20.96
N GLY A 106 -18.94 -10.64 20.49
CA GLY A 106 -17.96 -11.72 20.38
C GLY A 106 -18.12 -12.60 19.13
N ASP A 107 -19.07 -12.32 18.24
CA ASP A 107 -19.33 -13.16 17.07
C ASP A 107 -18.93 -12.51 15.74
N LYS A 108 -19.14 -11.20 15.61
CA LYS A 108 -18.99 -10.48 14.34
C LYS A 108 -17.57 -9.95 14.13
N THR A 109 -17.05 -10.15 12.92
CA THR A 109 -15.75 -9.62 12.49
C THR A 109 -15.81 -8.10 12.23
N LEU A 110 -14.65 -7.46 12.03
CA LEU A 110 -14.57 -6.01 11.77
C LEU A 110 -15.34 -5.58 10.51
N PHE A 111 -15.36 -6.41 9.47
CA PHE A 111 -16.06 -6.17 8.21
C PHE A 111 -17.25 -7.14 8.05
N TRP A 112 -18.00 -7.32 9.13
CA TRP A 112 -19.20 -8.17 9.11
C TRP A 112 -20.36 -7.45 8.42
N ASN A 113 -20.93 -8.07 7.38
CA ASN A 113 -22.15 -7.60 6.74
C ASN A 113 -23.29 -8.57 7.08
N PRO A 114 -24.29 -8.18 7.88
CA PRO A 114 -25.36 -9.08 8.34
C PRO A 114 -26.26 -9.59 7.22
N VAL A 115 -26.19 -9.00 6.01
CA VAL A 115 -26.97 -9.46 4.86
C VAL A 115 -26.40 -10.75 4.27
N ILE A 116 -25.06 -10.83 4.17
CA ILE A 116 -24.35 -11.90 3.45
C ILE A 116 -23.56 -12.82 4.39
N ASN A 117 -23.14 -12.31 5.54
CA ASN A 117 -22.47 -13.07 6.59
C ASN A 117 -23.49 -13.21 7.70
N ARG A 118 -24.36 -14.22 7.61
CA ARG A 118 -25.28 -14.56 8.69
C ARG A 118 -24.67 -15.68 9.51
N HIS A 119 -24.81 -15.61 10.82
CA HIS A 119 -24.47 -16.71 11.71
C HIS A 119 -25.73 -17.09 12.46
N ILE A 120 -26.46 -18.06 11.91
CA ILE A 120 -27.77 -18.47 12.38
C ILE A 120 -27.59 -19.72 13.22
N VAL A 121 -27.71 -19.56 14.53
CA VAL A 121 -27.73 -20.69 15.46
C VAL A 121 -29.06 -21.41 15.29
N ARG A 122 -29.03 -22.67 14.84
CA ARG A 122 -30.22 -23.52 14.71
C ARG A 122 -30.18 -24.54 15.83
N ASP A 123 -31.23 -24.58 16.64
CA ASP A 123 -31.46 -25.69 17.55
C ASP A 123 -31.80 -26.92 16.70
N GLU A 124 -31.06 -28.03 16.88
CA GLU A 124 -31.30 -29.28 16.16
C GLU A 124 -32.56 -30.01 16.64
#